data_AF-A0A8S9YIK4-F1
#
_entry.id   AF-A0A8S9YIK4-F1
#
_cell.length_a   1.000
_cell.length_b   1.000
_cell.length_c   1.000
_cell.angle_alpha   90.00
_cell.angle_beta   90.00
_cell.angle_gamma   90.00
#
_symmetry.space_group_name_H-M   'P 1'
#
loop_
_entity.id
_entity.type
_entity.pdbx_description
1 polymer ?
#
loop_
_entity_poly.entity_id
_entity_poly.type
_entity_poly.pdbx_seq_one_letter_code
_entity_poly.pdbx_strand_id
1 'polypeptide(L)'
;MQPYAAMFVRPLIDIINRQNTPKTLHENTAITIGRLGFVCPSEVAPHLSLFIRHWCLFLRNIRDNEEKDSAFRGICNLITLNPTSVLNDFLFFCDAVASWNAPKEDLKERFHVILHGFKAQVGEAEWEKFWNQCPPMLRERLSTQYNL
;
A
#
# COMPACT_ATOMS: atom_id res chain seq x y z
N MET A 1 -19.88 -11.76 1.06
CA MET A 1 -18.47 -11.86 0.59
C MET A 1 -17.59 -12.69 1.51
N GLN A 2 -17.72 -12.56 2.84
CA GLN A 2 -16.87 -13.26 3.82
C GLN A 2 -16.64 -14.76 3.58
N PRO A 3 -17.65 -15.62 3.29
CA PRO A 3 -17.39 -17.06 3.10
C PRO A 3 -16.64 -17.40 1.81
N TYR A 4 -16.59 -16.48 0.83
CA TYR A 4 -15.93 -16.71 -0.46
C TYR A 4 -14.58 -15.99 -0.57
N ALA A 5 -14.31 -15.02 0.31
CA ALA A 5 -13.10 -14.19 0.24
C ALA A 5 -11.83 -15.05 0.26
N ALA A 6 -11.74 -16.00 1.20
CA ALA A 6 -10.60 -16.91 1.33
C ALA A 6 -10.29 -17.72 0.05
N MET A 7 -11.30 -18.02 -0.77
CA MET A 7 -11.12 -18.74 -2.03
C MET A 7 -10.38 -17.90 -3.09
N PHE A 8 -10.48 -16.57 -3.01
CA PHE A 8 -9.88 -15.66 -4.00
C PHE A 8 -8.55 -15.07 -3.53
N VAL A 9 -8.28 -14.99 -2.22
CA VAL A 9 -7.03 -14.38 -1.70
C VAL A 9 -5.79 -15.08 -2.29
N ARG A 10 -5.70 -16.41 -2.18
CA ARG A 10 -4.53 -17.16 -2.65
C ARG A 10 -4.30 -17.03 -4.16
N PRO A 11 -5.30 -17.29 -5.05
CA PRO A 11 -5.11 -17.09 -6.49
C PRO A 11 -4.68 -15.68 -6.87
N LEU A 12 -5.22 -14.64 -6.22
CA LEU A 12 -4.84 -13.26 -6.51
C LEU A 12 -3.38 -12.98 -6.10
N ILE A 13 -2.92 -13.52 -4.97
CA ILE A 13 -1.52 -13.44 -4.54
C ILE A 13 -0.60 -14.18 -5.52
N ASP A 14 -1.02 -15.33 -6.04
CA ASP A 14 -0.23 -16.05 -7.03
C ASP A 14 -0.12 -15.25 -8.34
N ILE A 15 -1.20 -14.61 -8.78
CA ILE A 15 -1.22 -13.80 -10.01
C ILE A 15 -0.36 -12.54 -9.86
N ILE A 16 -0.47 -11.81 -8.74
CA ILE A 16 0.28 -10.56 -8.57
C ILE A 16 1.80 -10.77 -8.50
N ASN A 17 2.22 -11.95 -8.02
CA ASN A 17 3.62 -12.34 -7.94
C ASN A 17 4.13 -13.09 -9.18
N ARG A 18 3.25 -13.40 -10.16
CA ARG A 18 3.61 -14.18 -11.34
C ARG A 18 4.41 -13.35 -12.34
N GLN A 19 5.57 -13.87 -12.75
CA GLN A 19 6.38 -13.27 -13.83
C GLN A 19 5.69 -13.41 -15.20
N ASN A 20 6.09 -12.56 -16.16
CA ASN A 20 5.59 -12.59 -17.54
C ASN A 20 4.06 -12.44 -17.68
N THR A 21 3.43 -11.78 -16.70
CA THR A 21 1.99 -11.50 -16.72
C THR A 21 1.76 -10.10 -17.31
N PRO A 22 0.73 -9.90 -18.16
CA PRO A 22 0.44 -8.59 -18.72
C PRO A 22 0.22 -7.52 -17.64
N LYS A 23 0.76 -6.31 -17.86
CA LYS A 23 0.67 -5.20 -16.90
C LYS A 23 -0.77 -4.93 -16.44
N THR A 24 -1.72 -4.92 -17.37
CA THR A 24 -3.15 -4.69 -17.07
C THR A 24 -3.73 -5.76 -16.14
N LEU A 25 -3.28 -7.01 -16.25
CA LEU A 25 -3.73 -8.07 -15.35
C LEU A 25 -3.17 -7.84 -13.94
N HIS A 26 -1.91 -7.43 -13.81
CA HIS A 26 -1.34 -7.06 -12.51
C HIS A 26 -2.06 -5.87 -11.86
N GLU A 27 -2.35 -4.83 -12.63
CA GLU A 27 -3.10 -3.65 -12.16
C GLU A 27 -4.49 -4.04 -11.64
N ASN A 28 -5.24 -4.81 -12.41
CA ASN A 28 -6.57 -5.30 -12.02
C ASN A 28 -6.52 -6.24 -10.81
N THR A 29 -5.52 -7.11 -10.74
CA THR A 29 -5.32 -8.02 -9.60
C THR A 29 -5.06 -7.21 -8.34
N ALA A 30 -4.20 -6.20 -8.42
CA ALA A 30 -3.84 -5.37 -7.30
C ALA A 30 -5.02 -4.50 -6.83
N ILE A 31 -5.79 -3.89 -7.75
CA ILE A 31 -7.04 -3.19 -7.41
C ILE A 31 -8.02 -4.14 -6.70
N THR A 32 -8.16 -5.36 -7.21
CA THR A 32 -9.06 -6.37 -6.63
C THR A 32 -8.65 -6.77 -5.22
N ILE A 33 -7.35 -7.02 -4.98
CA ILE A 33 -6.82 -7.30 -3.63
C ILE A 33 -7.10 -6.14 -2.68
N GLY A 34 -6.89 -4.90 -3.12
CA GLY A 34 -7.19 -3.72 -2.31
C GLY A 34 -8.67 -3.65 -1.92
N ARG A 35 -9.57 -3.80 -2.90
CA ARG A 35 -11.03 -3.82 -2.65
C ARG A 35 -11.45 -4.99 -1.75
N LEU A 36 -10.83 -6.16 -1.90
CA LEU A 36 -11.09 -7.29 -1.01
C LEU A 36 -10.65 -7.00 0.42
N GLY A 37 -9.49 -6.33 0.59
CA GLY A 37 -9.03 -5.86 1.90
C GLY A 37 -9.91 -4.79 2.52
N PHE A 38 -10.66 -4.02 1.72
CA PHE A 38 -11.66 -3.08 2.22
C PHE A 38 -12.89 -3.79 2.81
N VAL A 39 -13.37 -4.86 2.14
CA VAL A 39 -14.59 -5.59 2.52
C VAL A 39 -14.35 -6.68 3.56
N CYS A 40 -13.23 -7.40 3.44
CA CYS A 40 -12.87 -8.56 4.27
C CYS A 40 -11.45 -8.41 4.84
N PRO A 41 -11.16 -7.36 5.61
CA PRO A 41 -9.79 -7.04 6.03
C PRO A 41 -9.13 -8.16 6.86
N SER A 42 -9.88 -8.82 7.73
CA SER A 42 -9.38 -9.92 8.58
C SER A 42 -8.87 -11.13 7.79
N GLU A 43 -9.42 -11.37 6.59
CA GLU A 43 -9.00 -12.48 5.73
C GLU A 43 -7.75 -12.15 4.91
N VAL A 44 -7.55 -10.87 4.57
CA VAL A 44 -6.45 -10.44 3.69
C VAL A 44 -5.22 -9.98 4.48
N ALA A 45 -5.42 -9.36 5.65
CA ALA A 45 -4.33 -8.80 6.47
C ALA A 45 -3.22 -9.80 6.83
N PRO A 46 -3.49 -11.08 7.13
CA PRO A 46 -2.44 -12.07 7.39
C PRO A 46 -1.50 -12.32 6.20
N HIS A 47 -1.95 -11.98 4.99
CA HIS A 47 -1.20 -12.22 3.75
C HIS A 47 -0.54 -10.95 3.18
N LEU A 48 -0.64 -9.82 3.87
CA LEU A 48 -0.19 -8.51 3.38
C LEU A 48 1.29 -8.52 2.94
N SER A 49 2.17 -9.13 3.74
CA SER A 49 3.61 -9.23 3.43
C SER A 49 3.91 -10.04 2.16
N LEU A 50 2.98 -10.89 1.70
CA LEU A 50 3.18 -11.74 0.52
C LEU A 50 2.98 -10.98 -0.80
N PHE A 51 2.31 -9.83 -0.78
CA PHE A 51 1.97 -9.10 -2.01
C PHE A 51 2.24 -7.60 -1.97
N ILE A 52 2.41 -6.98 -0.80
CA ILE A 52 2.44 -5.52 -0.64
C ILE A 52 3.48 -4.86 -1.55
N ARG A 53 4.67 -5.45 -1.68
CA ARG A 53 5.73 -4.95 -2.56
C ARG A 53 5.27 -4.84 -4.01
N HIS A 54 4.78 -5.93 -4.60
CA HIS A 54 4.31 -5.94 -5.98
C HIS A 54 3.08 -5.06 -6.16
N TRP A 55 2.17 -5.07 -5.18
CA TRP A 55 1.00 -4.19 -5.17
C TRP A 55 1.39 -2.72 -5.28
N CYS A 56 2.33 -2.25 -4.47
CA CYS A 56 2.84 -0.89 -4.53
C CYS A 56 3.47 -0.57 -5.90
N LEU A 57 4.29 -1.48 -6.44
CA LEU A 57 4.95 -1.31 -7.74
C LEU A 57 3.98 -1.19 -8.92
N PHE A 58 2.83 -1.85 -8.86
CA PHE A 58 1.80 -1.72 -9.90
C PHE A 58 0.95 -0.47 -9.69
N LEU A 59 0.43 -0.24 -8.48
CA LEU A 59 -0.49 0.86 -8.19
C LEU A 59 0.15 2.25 -8.32
N ARG A 60 1.47 2.38 -8.08
CA ARG A 60 2.18 3.65 -8.28
C ARG A 60 2.12 4.17 -9.72
N ASN A 61 1.86 3.29 -10.69
CA ASN A 61 1.85 3.62 -12.12
C ASN A 61 0.43 3.92 -12.65
N ILE A 62 -0.60 3.72 -11.82
CA ILE A 62 -1.99 4.01 -12.18
C ILE A 62 -2.30 5.48 -11.89
N ARG A 63 -3.02 6.12 -12.82
CA ARG A 63 -3.53 7.49 -12.64
C ARG A 63 -4.54 7.53 -11.50
N ASP A 64 -4.63 8.67 -10.83
CA ASP A 64 -5.59 8.85 -9.76
C ASP A 64 -7.03 8.74 -10.33
N ASN A 65 -7.75 7.72 -9.86
CA ASN A 65 -9.12 7.40 -10.23
C ASN A 65 -9.83 6.70 -9.06
N GLU A 66 -11.13 6.47 -9.19
CA GLU A 66 -11.94 5.81 -8.15
C GLU A 66 -11.48 4.38 -7.83
N GLU A 67 -10.89 3.68 -8.79
CA GLU A 67 -10.39 2.32 -8.59
C GLU A 67 -9.15 2.32 -7.69
N LYS A 68 -8.17 3.18 -8.00
CA LYS A 68 -7.00 3.43 -7.19
C LYS A 68 -7.41 3.88 -5.79
N ASP A 69 -8.35 4.82 -5.66
CA ASP A 69 -8.85 5.31 -4.37
C ASP A 69 -9.41 4.17 -3.51
N SER A 70 -10.33 3.38 -4.07
CA SER A 70 -10.92 2.23 -3.37
C SER A 70 -9.88 1.18 -2.96
N ALA A 71 -8.87 0.94 -3.80
CA ALA A 71 -7.81 -0.02 -3.53
C ALA A 71 -6.88 0.45 -2.39
N PHE A 72 -6.48 1.73 -2.39
CA PHE A 72 -5.65 2.30 -1.33
C PHE A 72 -6.38 2.38 0.01
N ARG A 73 -7.69 2.68 0.03
CA ARG A 73 -8.49 2.61 1.27
C ARG A 73 -8.44 1.22 1.90
N GLY A 74 -8.56 0.19 1.07
CA GLY A 74 -8.44 -1.19 1.52
C GLY A 74 -7.06 -1.50 2.10
N ILE A 75 -5.99 -1.12 1.38
CA ILE A 75 -4.62 -1.31 1.90
C ILE A 75 -4.37 -0.55 3.20
N CYS A 76 -4.85 0.68 3.34
CA CYS A 76 -4.75 1.42 4.60
C CYS A 76 -5.43 0.68 5.76
N ASN A 77 -6.60 0.09 5.53
CA ASN A 77 -7.28 -0.73 6.54
C ASN A 77 -6.45 -1.97 6.90
N LEU A 78 -5.87 -2.66 5.92
CA LEU A 78 -5.01 -3.82 6.16
C LEU A 78 -3.76 -3.46 6.97
N ILE A 79 -3.09 -2.36 6.63
CA ILE A 79 -1.92 -1.86 7.35
C ILE A 79 -2.28 -1.51 8.79
N THR A 80 -3.44 -0.88 9.01
CA THR A 80 -3.89 -0.54 10.36
C THR A 80 -4.10 -1.78 11.23
N LEU A 81 -4.54 -2.89 10.64
CA LEU A 81 -4.74 -4.16 11.38
C LEU A 81 -3.44 -4.95 11.57
N ASN A 82 -2.50 -4.85 10.64
CA ASN A 82 -1.25 -5.60 10.67
C ASN A 82 -0.07 -4.75 10.18
N PRO A 83 0.34 -3.72 10.95
CA PRO A 83 1.37 -2.78 10.53
C PRO A 83 2.75 -3.44 10.39
N THR A 84 3.00 -4.49 11.19
CA THR A 84 4.25 -5.25 11.16
C THR A 84 4.52 -5.90 9.81
N SER A 85 3.49 -6.21 9.02
CA SER A 85 3.65 -6.86 7.72
C SER A 85 4.23 -5.96 6.62
N VAL A 86 4.28 -4.65 6.83
CA VAL A 86 4.79 -3.70 5.82
C VAL A 86 6.16 -3.14 6.19
N LEU A 87 6.70 -3.42 7.38
CA LEU A 87 7.94 -2.80 7.87
C LEU A 87 9.11 -2.92 6.89
N ASN A 88 9.32 -4.10 6.32
CA ASN A 88 10.42 -4.36 5.38
C ASN A 88 10.20 -3.75 3.98
N ASP A 89 8.94 -3.51 3.62
CA ASP A 89 8.55 -3.01 2.29
C ASP A 89 7.97 -1.59 2.37
N PHE A 90 8.18 -0.89 3.49
CA PHE A 90 7.55 0.40 3.76
C PHE A 90 7.97 1.48 2.76
N LEU A 91 9.20 1.40 2.24
CA LEU A 91 9.67 2.28 1.17
C LEU A 91 8.78 2.19 -0.09
N PHE A 92 8.31 0.99 -0.45
CA PHE A 92 7.41 0.81 -1.58
C PHE A 92 6.03 1.41 -1.30
N PHE A 93 5.56 1.32 -0.06
CA PHE A 93 4.31 1.98 0.34
C PHE A 93 4.44 3.51 0.26
N CYS A 94 5.53 4.09 0.78
CA CYS A 94 5.83 5.52 0.68
C CYS A 94 5.83 6.01 -0.78
N ASP A 95 6.51 5.29 -1.67
CA ASP A 95 6.58 5.61 -3.09
C ASP A 95 5.20 5.49 -3.79
N ALA A 96 4.40 4.48 -3.43
CA ALA A 96 3.03 4.35 -3.91
C ALA A 96 2.12 5.49 -3.42
N VAL A 97 2.26 5.94 -2.16
CA VAL A 97 1.55 7.11 -1.62
C VAL A 97 1.99 8.39 -2.32
N ALA A 98 3.28 8.59 -2.55
CA ALA A 98 3.82 9.76 -3.25
C ALA A 98 3.47 9.80 -4.76
N SER A 99 2.93 8.71 -5.31
CA SER A 99 2.41 8.68 -6.68
C SER A 99 1.09 9.43 -6.86
N TRP A 100 0.39 9.73 -5.77
CA TRP A 100 -0.85 10.50 -5.79
C TRP A 100 -0.58 11.98 -6.05
N ASN A 101 -1.32 12.56 -6.97
CA ASN A 101 -1.28 14.00 -7.27
C ASN A 101 -2.27 14.77 -6.40
N ALA A 102 -3.50 14.27 -6.30
CA ALA A 102 -4.58 14.90 -5.54
C ALA A 102 -5.50 13.85 -4.90
N PRO A 103 -5.04 13.16 -3.84
CA PRO A 103 -5.91 12.24 -3.11
C PRO A 103 -7.03 13.00 -2.41
N LYS A 104 -8.20 12.36 -2.25
CA LYS A 104 -9.30 12.90 -1.43
C LYS A 104 -8.81 13.13 0.00
N GLU A 105 -9.35 14.14 0.68
CA GLU A 105 -8.85 14.57 2.01
C GLU A 105 -8.84 13.43 3.04
N ASP A 106 -9.89 12.62 3.06
CA ASP A 106 -10.03 11.49 3.97
C ASP A 106 -9.06 10.34 3.66
N LEU A 107 -8.69 10.13 2.39
CA LEU A 107 -7.62 9.21 2.02
C LEU A 107 -6.24 9.78 2.37
N LYS A 108 -6.04 11.09 2.16
CA LYS A 108 -4.80 11.79 2.52
C LYS A 108 -4.53 11.72 4.02
N GLU A 109 -5.56 11.87 4.85
CA GLU A 109 -5.46 11.72 6.30
C GLU A 109 -5.04 10.30 6.70
N ARG A 110 -5.60 9.26 6.05
CA ARG A 110 -5.19 7.87 6.28
C ARG A 110 -3.72 7.64 5.95
N PHE A 111 -3.23 8.20 4.85
CA PHE A 111 -1.81 8.16 4.53
C PHE A 111 -0.96 8.84 5.60
N HIS A 112 -1.37 10.04 6.04
CA HIS A 112 -0.68 10.78 7.09
C HIS A 112 -0.56 9.96 8.39
N VAL A 113 -1.66 9.36 8.84
CA VAL A 113 -1.69 8.52 10.06
C VAL A 113 -0.73 7.33 9.95
N ILE A 114 -0.72 6.62 8.81
CA ILE A 114 0.16 5.46 8.61
C ILE A 114 1.63 5.89 8.55
N LEU A 115 1.93 6.97 7.83
CA LEU A 115 3.27 7.50 7.66
C LEU A 115 3.89 7.94 8.99
N HIS A 116 3.17 8.76 9.75
CA HIS A 116 3.62 9.19 11.08
C HIS A 116 3.61 8.06 12.10
N GLY A 117 2.64 7.14 12.01
CA GLY A 117 2.60 5.94 12.84
C GLY A 117 3.84 5.06 12.66
N PHE A 118 4.31 4.87 11.43
CA PHE A 118 5.55 4.14 11.17
C PHE A 118 6.76 4.86 11.77
N LYS A 119 6.90 6.18 11.55
CA LYS A 119 7.99 6.98 12.13
C LYS A 119 8.04 6.84 13.65
N ALA A 120 6.89 6.96 14.31
CA ALA A 120 6.78 6.78 15.76
C ALA A 120 7.14 5.36 16.22
N GLN A 121 6.75 4.34 15.44
CA GLN A 121 7.00 2.93 15.78
C GLN A 121 8.47 2.53 15.67
N VAL A 122 9.19 2.99 14.63
CA VAL A 122 10.61 2.63 14.45
C VAL A 122 11.56 3.49 15.30
N GLY A 123 11.11 4.68 15.70
CA GLY A 123 11.89 5.64 16.47
C GLY A 123 12.87 6.45 15.62
N GLU A 124 13.35 7.58 16.16
CA GLU A 124 14.13 8.58 15.41
C GLU A 124 15.39 8.02 14.74
N ALA A 125 16.15 7.17 15.44
CA ALA A 125 17.42 6.64 14.91
C ALA A 125 17.23 5.71 13.70
N GLU A 126 16.23 4.83 13.73
CA GLU A 126 15.91 3.97 12.59
C GLU A 126 15.17 4.72 11.49
N TRP A 127 14.34 5.70 11.86
CA TRP A 127 13.70 6.60 10.91
C TRP A 127 14.74 7.39 10.11
N GLU A 128 15.77 7.95 10.75
CA GLU A 128 16.82 8.69 10.05
C GLU A 128 17.57 7.82 9.04
N LYS A 129 17.88 6.56 9.40
CA LYS A 129 18.47 5.58 8.46
C LYS A 129 17.56 5.31 7.28
N PHE A 130 16.27 5.05 7.54
CA PHE A 130 15.27 4.84 6.49
C PHE A 130 15.13 6.08 5.58
N TRP A 131 15.06 7.26 6.18
CA TRP A 131 14.91 8.53 5.48
C TRP A 131 16.11 8.81 4.58
N ASN A 132 17.33 8.52 5.03
CA ASN A 132 18.53 8.68 4.22
C ASN A 132 18.62 7.70 3.03
N GLN A 133 17.94 6.56 3.11
CA GLN A 133 17.81 5.61 1.99
C GLN A 133 16.74 6.05 0.98
N CYS A 134 15.81 6.92 1.36
CA CYS A 134 14.76 7.39 0.47
C CYS A 134 15.35 8.27 -0.66
N PRO A 135 14.96 8.03 -1.93
CA PRO A 135 15.36 8.89 -3.03
C PRO A 135 15.03 10.37 -2.76
N PRO A 136 15.87 11.34 -3.20
CA PRO A 136 15.65 12.77 -2.92
C PRO A 136 14.26 13.27 -3.33
N MET A 137 13.79 12.90 -4.52
CA MET A 137 12.47 13.29 -5.01
C MET A 137 11.33 12.71 -4.17
N LEU A 138 11.50 11.49 -3.64
CA LEU A 138 10.49 10.88 -2.78
C LEU A 138 10.39 11.64 -1.46
N ARG A 139 11.53 11.98 -0.84
CA ARG A 139 11.58 12.77 0.39
C ARG A 139 10.89 14.12 0.22
N GLU A 140 11.21 14.84 -0.85
CA GLU A 140 10.61 16.15 -1.12
C GLU A 140 9.09 16.07 -1.23
N ARG A 141 8.56 15.07 -1.96
CA ARG A 141 7.09 14.89 -2.06
C ARG A 141 6.48 14.52 -0.71
N LEU A 142 7.10 13.62 0.04
CA LEU A 142 6.59 13.19 1.34
C LEU A 142 6.60 14.33 2.38
N SER A 143 7.67 15.11 2.45
CA SER A 143 7.74 16.28 3.33
C SER A 143 6.73 17.36 2.92
N THR A 144 6.59 17.63 1.62
CA THR A 144 5.63 18.65 1.13
C THR A 144 4.17 18.26 1.37
N GLN A 145 3.81 16.98 1.15
CA GLN A 145 2.42 16.54 1.22
C GLN A 145 1.98 16.09 2.61
N TYR A 146 2.90 15.53 3.41
CA TYR A 146 2.60 14.84 4.68
C TYR A 146 3.41 15.34 5.88
N ASN A 147 4.29 16.33 5.71
CA ASN A 147 5.12 16.91 6.78
C ASN A 147 5.97 15.87 7.53
N LEU A 148 6.63 14.97 6.76
CA LEU A 148 7.58 13.99 7.27
C LEU A 148 9.00 14.54 7.38
#